data_AF-A0A7Y6WVL3-F1
#
_entry.id   AF-A0A7Y6WVL3-F1
#
_cell.length_a   1.000
_cell.length_b   1.000
_cell.length_c   1.000
_cell.angle_alpha   90.00
_cell.angle_beta   90.00
_cell.angle_gamma   90.00
#
_symmetry.space_group_name_H-M   'P 1'
#
loop_
_entity.id
_entity.type
_entity.pdbx_description
1 polymer ?
#
loop_
_entity_poly.entity_id
_entity_poly.type
_entity_poly.pdbx_seq_one_letter_code
_entity_poly.pdbx_strand_id
1 'polypeptide(L)'
;MKDLRSLVSVFPEGGTNTFTLDRVELNLYPTRGQLKGRRPPYSPERSVLSVISSKPLTHPDNCWRVSVERGGLSCFLALGAFRGGDGSRVSCAVTGNVLRRLRVRLRAEDLISSRSPAPGARGKEPNFIPPGDVLPGVDLHRLSVEELLLIIGEARGHYADLLHEVFGLRLDPKHVGVSIAMVELNWDRYSDLAQAAPTLFWPAWRDAFYGASVGRTEATERREMDASPGTGVLSALGVHGGRPKLYAKDHRHLRYEVQLTGARAKELLGHAIRLGSAPALTEDLERLAGPFYEKLMQAQGNLTCRTMLKLSELLGGFGKAGLPVLKAFESGSKFFNAGGRHRKALARLTARGWVQHESRGFYVPGPALARTLHLASYFDRHAGEAP
;
A
#
# COMPACT_ATOMS: atom_id res chain seq x y z
N MET A 1 24.88 4.32 25.27
CA MET A 1 24.15 4.11 24.00
C MET A 1 24.14 2.63 23.69
N LYS A 2 23.00 1.94 23.90
CA LYS A 2 22.82 0.58 23.35
C LYS A 2 23.05 0.66 21.85
N ASP A 3 23.78 -0.30 21.30
CA ASP A 3 24.21 -0.27 19.92
C ASP A 3 22.97 -0.21 19.00
N LEU A 4 22.78 0.92 18.30
CA LEU A 4 21.80 1.11 17.21
C LEU A 4 21.89 -0.02 16.16
N ARG A 5 22.97 -0.82 16.19
CA ARG A 5 23.19 -2.00 15.37
C ARG A 5 22.33 -3.22 15.75
N SER A 6 21.93 -3.36 17.02
CA SER A 6 20.96 -4.39 17.43
C SER A 6 19.52 -4.08 16.99
N LEU A 7 19.31 -2.89 16.40
CA LEU A 7 17.99 -2.28 16.22
C LEU A 7 17.49 -2.24 14.77
N VAL A 8 18.30 -2.56 13.74
CA VAL A 8 17.96 -2.13 12.37
C VAL A 8 18.26 -3.17 11.28
N SER A 9 17.63 -4.33 11.38
CA SER A 9 17.42 -5.23 10.24
C SER A 9 15.98 -5.76 10.33
N VAL A 10 15.03 -4.82 10.36
CA VAL A 10 13.61 -5.14 10.59
C VAL A 10 13.05 -5.91 9.38
N PHE A 11 13.50 -5.58 8.17
CA PHE A 11 13.11 -6.24 6.93
C PHE A 11 14.31 -6.96 6.29
N PRO A 12 14.19 -8.25 5.91
CA PRO A 12 15.28 -9.00 5.32
C PRO A 12 15.58 -8.61 3.87
N GLU A 13 16.84 -8.70 3.45
CA GLU A 13 17.22 -8.54 2.04
C GLU A 13 16.57 -9.64 1.17
N GLY A 14 16.06 -9.28 -0.02
CA GLY A 14 15.42 -10.22 -0.96
C GLY A 14 13.95 -10.59 -0.67
N GLY A 15 13.32 -10.00 0.34
CA GLY A 15 11.98 -10.37 0.83
C GLY A 15 10.77 -9.89 0.03
N THR A 16 10.83 -9.75 -1.31
CA THR A 16 9.63 -9.39 -2.09
C THR A 16 8.51 -10.43 -1.99
N ASN A 17 8.80 -11.65 -1.56
CA ASN A 17 7.81 -12.73 -1.44
C ASN A 17 7.27 -12.88 0.00
N THR A 18 7.54 -11.89 0.86
CA THR A 18 7.19 -11.92 2.29
C THR A 18 6.05 -10.96 2.65
N PHE A 19 5.35 -10.42 1.64
CA PHE A 19 4.15 -9.62 1.86
C PHE A 19 2.89 -10.48 1.90
N THR A 20 1.87 -9.95 2.55
CA THR A 20 0.52 -10.51 2.50
C THR A 20 -0.45 -9.48 1.92
N LEU A 21 -1.55 -9.97 1.36
CA LEU A 21 -2.68 -9.13 0.97
C LEU A 21 -3.48 -8.74 2.22
N ASP A 22 -3.66 -7.44 2.44
CA ASP A 22 -4.48 -6.93 3.55
C ASP A 22 -5.95 -6.86 3.15
N ARG A 23 -6.20 -5.97 2.18
CA ARG A 23 -7.52 -5.57 1.73
C ARG A 23 -7.53 -5.48 0.20
N VAL A 24 -8.66 -5.86 -0.38
CA VAL A 24 -8.95 -5.69 -1.80
C VAL A 24 -10.29 -4.98 -1.98
N GLU A 25 -10.37 -4.14 -3.00
CA GLU A 25 -11.64 -3.67 -3.55
C GLU A 25 -11.76 -4.19 -4.98
N LEU A 26 -12.91 -4.79 -5.28
CA LEU A 26 -13.24 -5.43 -6.54
C LEU A 26 -14.37 -4.68 -7.21
N ASN A 27 -14.28 -4.51 -8.53
CA ASN A 27 -15.39 -4.13 -9.38
C ASN A 27 -15.90 -5.37 -10.10
N LEU A 28 -17.17 -5.70 -9.87
CA LEU A 28 -17.88 -6.76 -10.57
C LEU A 28 -18.80 -6.16 -11.63
N TYR A 29 -18.86 -6.82 -12.77
CA TYR A 29 -19.67 -6.40 -13.90
C TYR A 29 -20.06 -7.61 -14.75
N PRO A 30 -21.20 -7.55 -15.46
CA PRO A 30 -21.61 -8.61 -16.36
C PRO A 30 -20.70 -8.59 -17.60
N THR A 31 -20.23 -9.75 -18.05
CA THR A 31 -19.50 -9.85 -19.32
C THR A 31 -20.40 -9.51 -20.53
N ARG A 32 -19.83 -8.86 -21.55
CA ARG A 32 -20.56 -8.43 -22.76
C ARG A 32 -21.24 -9.64 -23.43
N GLY A 33 -22.55 -9.54 -23.64
CA GLY A 33 -23.38 -10.56 -24.30
C GLY A 33 -24.53 -11.08 -23.45
N GLN A 34 -24.37 -11.15 -22.12
CA GLN A 34 -25.38 -11.70 -21.20
C GLN A 34 -26.58 -10.77 -20.96
N LEU A 35 -26.38 -9.45 -21.11
CA LEU A 35 -27.43 -8.44 -20.91
C LEU A 35 -27.92 -7.80 -22.21
N LYS A 36 -27.34 -8.15 -23.36
CA LYS A 36 -27.71 -7.57 -24.65
C LYS A 36 -29.15 -7.99 -25.00
N GLY A 37 -30.07 -7.03 -25.06
CA GLY A 37 -31.49 -7.25 -25.39
C GLY A 37 -32.38 -7.68 -24.23
N ARG A 38 -31.81 -7.89 -23.02
CA ARG A 38 -32.60 -8.16 -21.81
C ARG A 38 -32.86 -6.84 -21.08
N ARG A 39 -33.96 -6.19 -21.42
CA ARG A 39 -34.50 -5.11 -20.57
C ARG A 39 -35.04 -5.77 -19.31
N PRO A 40 -34.46 -5.55 -18.11
CA PRO A 40 -35.14 -5.97 -16.90
C PRO A 40 -36.48 -5.23 -16.81
N PRO A 41 -37.51 -5.85 -16.21
CA PRO A 41 -38.75 -5.15 -15.93
C PRO A 41 -38.41 -3.86 -15.16
N TYR A 42 -39.07 -2.76 -15.56
CA TYR A 42 -38.79 -1.39 -15.12
C TYR A 42 -39.09 -1.13 -13.63
N SER A 43 -39.25 -2.17 -12.84
CA SER A 43 -39.57 -2.11 -11.42
C SER A 43 -38.71 -3.14 -10.71
N PRO A 44 -37.78 -2.73 -9.82
CA PRO A 44 -37.25 -3.68 -8.85
C PRO A 44 -38.45 -4.33 -8.16
N GLU A 45 -38.49 -5.65 -8.10
CA GLU A 45 -39.52 -6.32 -7.31
C GLU A 45 -39.45 -5.73 -5.90
N ARG A 46 -40.59 -5.25 -5.39
CA ARG A 46 -40.75 -4.49 -4.15
C ARG A 46 -40.25 -5.22 -2.88
N SER A 47 -39.61 -6.39 -3.00
CA SER A 47 -39.29 -7.30 -1.91
C SER A 47 -37.83 -7.33 -1.47
N VAL A 48 -36.98 -6.37 -1.86
CA VAL A 48 -35.63 -6.24 -1.26
C VAL A 48 -35.75 -5.57 0.12
N LEU A 49 -36.25 -6.33 1.10
CA LEU A 49 -36.53 -5.89 2.48
C LEU A 49 -35.28 -5.85 3.39
N SER A 50 -34.08 -5.73 2.84
CA SER A 50 -32.86 -5.49 3.64
C SER A 50 -31.95 -4.40 3.06
N VAL A 51 -32.55 -3.35 2.49
CA VAL A 51 -31.82 -2.12 2.12
C VAL A 51 -31.38 -1.41 3.41
N ILE A 52 -30.12 -1.59 3.81
CA ILE A 52 -29.56 -1.00 5.04
C ILE A 52 -29.49 0.54 4.96
N SER A 53 -29.50 1.13 3.76
CA SER A 53 -29.63 2.58 3.58
C SER A 53 -29.86 2.93 2.12
N SER A 54 -31.04 3.46 1.77
CA SER A 54 -31.29 4.19 0.53
C SER A 54 -31.08 5.67 0.77
N LYS A 55 -29.84 6.17 0.71
CA LYS A 55 -29.62 7.62 0.57
C LYS A 55 -29.63 7.96 -0.92
N PRO A 56 -30.54 8.82 -1.40
CA PRO A 56 -30.40 9.40 -2.73
C PRO A 56 -29.09 10.19 -2.77
N LEU A 57 -28.20 9.85 -3.71
CA LEU A 57 -27.04 10.70 -4.00
C LEU A 57 -27.58 12.01 -4.57
N THR A 58 -27.10 13.14 -4.06
CA THR A 58 -27.55 14.52 -4.34
C THR A 58 -27.26 15.01 -5.78
N HIS A 59 -27.10 14.10 -6.75
CA HIS A 59 -26.88 14.40 -8.17
C HIS A 59 -28.08 13.97 -9.03
N PRO A 60 -28.40 14.68 -10.13
CA PRO A 60 -29.65 14.48 -10.90
C PRO A 60 -29.74 13.16 -11.68
N ASP A 61 -28.67 12.37 -11.70
CA ASP A 61 -28.65 11.07 -12.34
C ASP A 61 -28.96 9.99 -11.30
N ASN A 62 -30.22 9.57 -11.26
CA ASN A 62 -30.81 8.51 -10.42
C ASN A 62 -29.87 7.31 -10.17
N CYS A 63 -28.96 7.43 -9.21
CA CYS A 63 -28.12 6.34 -8.74
C CYS A 63 -28.70 5.81 -7.42
N TRP A 64 -29.37 4.67 -7.48
CA TRP A 64 -29.73 3.95 -6.26
C TRP A 64 -28.50 3.22 -5.74
N ARG A 65 -28.26 3.31 -4.43
CA ARG A 65 -27.25 2.52 -3.72
C ARG A 65 -27.96 1.41 -2.98
N VAL A 66 -27.71 0.16 -3.37
CA VAL A 66 -28.07 -1.01 -2.57
C VAL A 66 -26.80 -1.49 -1.89
N SER A 67 -26.82 -1.53 -0.55
CA SER A 67 -25.73 -2.07 0.25
C SER A 67 -26.19 -3.38 0.87
N VAL A 68 -25.45 -4.46 0.60
CA VAL A 68 -25.70 -5.78 1.18
C VAL A 68 -24.40 -6.25 1.82
N GLU A 69 -24.49 -6.67 3.08
CA GLU A 69 -23.40 -7.37 3.77
C GLU A 69 -23.74 -8.85 3.86
N ARG A 70 -22.99 -9.70 3.15
CA ARG A 70 -23.10 -11.17 3.23
C ARG A 70 -21.69 -11.78 3.26
N GLY A 71 -21.42 -12.67 4.21
CA GLY A 71 -20.14 -13.39 4.30
C GLY A 71 -18.91 -12.50 4.55
N GLY A 72 -19.08 -11.32 5.17
CA GLY A 72 -17.99 -10.35 5.37
C GLY A 72 -17.60 -9.54 4.13
N LEU A 73 -18.38 -9.63 3.05
CA LEU A 73 -18.28 -8.79 1.86
C LEU A 73 -19.34 -7.69 1.91
N SER A 74 -18.91 -6.43 1.77
CA SER A 74 -19.82 -5.30 1.58
C SER A 74 -19.97 -5.04 0.08
N CYS A 75 -21.16 -5.31 -0.47
CA CYS A 75 -21.50 -5.11 -1.87
C CYS A 75 -22.23 -3.78 -2.04
N PHE A 76 -21.78 -2.95 -2.99
CA PHE A 76 -22.43 -1.69 -3.36
C PHE A 76 -22.85 -1.72 -4.82
N LEU A 77 -24.15 -1.69 -5.08
CA LEU A 77 -24.68 -1.59 -6.42
C LEU A 77 -24.93 -0.12 -6.76
N ALA A 78 -24.32 0.39 -7.84
CA ALA A 78 -24.58 1.75 -8.33
C ALA A 78 -25.53 1.70 -9.54
N LEU A 79 -26.75 2.19 -9.37
CA LEU A 79 -27.83 2.08 -10.36
C LEU A 79 -28.02 3.34 -11.23
N GLY A 80 -26.94 3.96 -11.72
CA GLY A 80 -27.05 5.22 -12.47
C GLY A 80 -27.47 5.10 -13.94
N ALA A 81 -27.41 3.92 -14.54
CA ALA A 81 -27.31 3.82 -16.00
C ALA A 81 -28.21 2.78 -16.68
N PHE A 82 -29.18 2.20 -15.99
CA PHE A 82 -30.20 1.38 -16.65
C PHE A 82 -31.12 2.18 -17.58
N ARG A 83 -31.12 3.52 -17.49
CA ARG A 83 -31.91 4.41 -18.35
C ARG A 83 -31.65 4.23 -19.85
N GLY A 84 -30.50 3.68 -20.26
CA GLY A 84 -30.17 3.38 -21.66
C GLY A 84 -30.49 1.95 -22.15
N GLY A 85 -30.89 1.04 -21.25
CA GLY A 85 -31.33 -0.32 -21.62
C GLY A 85 -30.25 -1.31 -22.10
N ASP A 86 -28.96 -1.01 -22.00
CA ASP A 86 -27.88 -1.89 -22.49
C ASP A 86 -27.25 -2.79 -21.40
N GLY A 87 -27.59 -2.57 -20.11
CA GLY A 87 -27.08 -3.31 -18.97
C GLY A 87 -25.55 -3.21 -18.76
N SER A 88 -24.84 -2.45 -19.59
CA SER A 88 -23.37 -2.44 -19.65
C SER A 88 -22.72 -1.70 -18.48
N ARG A 89 -23.52 -1.02 -17.66
CA ARG A 89 -23.11 -0.14 -16.57
C ARG A 89 -23.62 -0.58 -15.20
N VAL A 90 -24.16 -1.80 -15.08
CA VAL A 90 -24.42 -2.41 -13.77
C VAL A 90 -23.08 -2.87 -13.21
N SER A 91 -22.60 -2.16 -12.20
CA SER A 91 -21.35 -2.49 -11.53
C SER A 91 -21.57 -2.57 -10.03
N CYS A 92 -20.87 -3.50 -9.41
CA CYS A 92 -20.85 -3.66 -7.97
C CYS A 92 -19.43 -3.48 -7.45
N ALA A 93 -19.26 -2.64 -6.44
CA ALA A 93 -18.02 -2.57 -5.68
C ALA A 93 -18.11 -3.52 -4.48
N VAL A 94 -17.10 -4.38 -4.31
CA VAL A 94 -16.99 -5.32 -3.21
C VAL A 94 -15.68 -5.09 -2.47
N THR A 95 -15.74 -5.00 -1.15
CA THR A 95 -14.52 -4.96 -0.31
C THR A 95 -14.30 -6.30 0.37
N GLY A 96 -13.10 -6.87 0.22
CA GLY A 96 -12.66 -8.09 0.89
C GLY A 96 -11.50 -7.82 1.85
N ASN A 97 -11.64 -8.23 3.11
CA ASN A 97 -10.54 -8.20 4.09
C ASN A 97 -9.79 -9.54 4.07
N VAL A 98 -8.80 -9.64 3.17
CA VAL A 98 -8.05 -10.87 2.89
C VAL A 98 -7.30 -11.34 4.14
N LEU A 99 -6.57 -10.45 4.81
CA LEU A 99 -5.76 -10.82 5.96
C LEU A 99 -6.59 -11.32 7.15
N ARG A 100 -7.75 -10.70 7.38
CA ARG A 100 -8.67 -11.14 8.44
C ARG A 100 -9.18 -12.55 8.18
N ARG A 101 -9.58 -12.85 6.95
CA ARG A 101 -10.05 -14.20 6.57
C ARG A 101 -8.92 -15.22 6.64
N LEU A 102 -7.74 -14.87 6.13
CA LEU A 102 -6.55 -15.70 6.22
C LEU A 102 -6.23 -16.04 7.68
N ARG A 103 -6.30 -15.08 8.60
CA ARG A 103 -6.09 -15.35 10.02
C ARG A 103 -7.11 -16.32 10.61
N VAL A 104 -8.40 -16.17 10.27
CA VAL A 104 -9.45 -17.10 10.72
C VAL A 104 -9.16 -18.51 10.21
N ARG A 105 -8.78 -18.63 8.94
CA ARG A 105 -8.37 -19.91 8.33
C ARG A 105 -7.15 -20.52 9.03
N LEU A 106 -6.09 -19.73 9.22
CA LEU A 106 -4.88 -20.18 9.92
C LEU A 106 -5.15 -20.64 11.35
N ARG A 107 -6.10 -19.99 12.06
CA ARG A 107 -6.54 -20.45 13.40
C ARG A 107 -7.31 -21.76 13.34
N ALA A 108 -8.24 -21.87 12.39
CA ALA A 108 -9.06 -23.08 12.23
C ALA A 108 -8.23 -24.30 11.81
N GLU A 109 -7.12 -24.06 11.09
CA GLU A 109 -6.16 -25.08 10.66
C GLU A 109 -5.01 -25.29 11.67
N ASP A 110 -5.04 -24.66 12.86
CA ASP A 110 -3.99 -24.70 13.89
C ASP A 110 -2.58 -24.31 13.37
N LEU A 111 -2.53 -23.46 12.34
CA LEU A 111 -1.29 -22.98 11.69
C LEU A 111 -0.71 -21.71 12.32
N ILE A 112 -1.41 -21.13 13.30
CA ILE A 112 -0.87 -20.07 14.16
C ILE A 112 -1.01 -20.43 15.63
N SER A 113 -0.03 -20.02 16.43
CA SER A 113 -0.01 -20.28 17.87
C SER A 113 -1.25 -19.69 18.57
N SER A 114 -1.84 -20.45 19.49
CA SER A 114 -3.02 -20.04 20.28
C SER A 114 -2.76 -18.84 21.22
N ARG A 115 -1.51 -18.36 21.31
CA ARG A 115 -1.12 -17.14 22.03
C ARG A 115 -1.48 -15.86 21.29
N SER A 116 -1.90 -15.96 20.03
CA SER A 116 -2.31 -14.82 19.22
C SER A 116 -3.52 -14.13 19.86
N PRO A 117 -3.48 -12.81 20.11
CA PRO A 117 -4.43 -12.13 21.00
C PRO A 117 -5.88 -12.44 20.63
N ALA A 118 -6.65 -12.82 21.65
CA ALA A 118 -8.11 -12.93 21.54
C ALA A 118 -8.70 -11.60 21.03
N PRO A 119 -9.89 -11.62 20.40
CA PRO A 119 -10.60 -10.38 20.07
C PRO A 119 -10.63 -9.46 21.30
N GLY A 120 -10.16 -8.22 21.15
CA GLY A 120 -10.05 -7.28 22.27
C GLY A 120 -11.42 -6.94 22.86
N ALA A 121 -11.46 -6.13 23.92
CA ALA A 121 -12.68 -5.75 24.66
C ALA A 121 -13.85 -5.17 23.82
N ARG A 122 -13.62 -4.83 22.53
CA ARG A 122 -14.63 -4.40 21.56
C ARG A 122 -15.04 -5.48 20.54
N GLY A 123 -14.66 -6.74 20.72
CA GLY A 123 -15.00 -7.87 19.85
C GLY A 123 -14.39 -7.84 18.45
N LYS A 124 -13.58 -6.82 18.10
CA LYS A 124 -12.88 -6.75 16.82
C LYS A 124 -11.55 -7.47 16.93
N GLU A 125 -11.39 -8.51 16.14
CA GLU A 125 -10.10 -9.19 15.99
C GLU A 125 -9.07 -8.23 15.39
N PRO A 126 -7.80 -8.29 15.83
CA PRO A 126 -6.73 -7.50 15.22
C PRO A 126 -6.54 -7.86 13.74
N ASN A 127 -6.41 -6.84 12.87
CA ASN A 127 -6.18 -7.04 11.44
C ASN A 127 -4.67 -7.17 11.11
N PHE A 128 -4.01 -8.13 11.76
CA PHE A 128 -2.61 -8.52 11.49
C PHE A 128 -2.35 -9.96 11.93
N ILE A 129 -1.32 -10.59 11.35
CA ILE A 129 -0.81 -11.91 11.75
C ILE A 129 0.56 -11.67 12.40
N PRO A 130 0.74 -11.93 13.70
CA PRO A 130 2.03 -11.76 14.36
C PRO A 130 3.08 -12.67 13.68
N PRO A 131 4.21 -12.14 13.17
CA PRO A 131 5.19 -12.94 12.43
C PRO A 131 5.77 -14.11 13.24
N GLY A 132 5.81 -14.01 14.57
CA GLY A 132 6.30 -15.07 15.47
C GLY A 132 5.26 -16.14 15.82
N ASP A 133 3.99 -15.96 15.44
CA ASP A 133 2.94 -16.93 15.73
C ASP A 133 2.73 -17.95 14.61
N VAL A 134 3.29 -17.71 13.42
CA VAL A 134 3.10 -18.54 12.24
C VAL A 134 4.02 -19.75 12.29
N LEU A 135 3.47 -20.95 12.07
CA LEU A 135 4.27 -22.17 12.07
C LEU A 135 5.35 -22.16 10.98
N PRO A 136 6.53 -22.75 11.22
CA PRO A 136 7.58 -22.86 10.21
C PRO A 136 7.07 -23.54 8.92
N GLY A 137 7.43 -22.99 7.76
CA GLY A 137 7.05 -23.53 6.45
C GLY A 137 5.70 -23.04 5.90
N VAL A 138 4.93 -22.27 6.67
CA VAL A 138 3.70 -21.64 6.17
C VAL A 138 4.03 -20.47 5.26
N ASP A 139 3.62 -20.58 4.00
CA ASP A 139 3.73 -19.49 3.01
C ASP A 139 2.49 -18.59 3.08
N LEU A 140 2.59 -17.52 3.87
CA LEU A 140 1.51 -16.54 4.03
C LEU A 140 1.17 -15.81 2.72
N HIS A 141 2.17 -15.60 1.85
CA HIS A 141 1.94 -14.92 0.58
C HIS A 141 1.02 -15.78 -0.27
N ARG A 142 1.39 -17.04 -0.51
CA ARG A 142 0.58 -18.00 -1.28
C ARG A 142 -0.82 -18.15 -0.69
N LEU A 143 -0.93 -18.33 0.62
CA LEU A 143 -2.24 -18.48 1.27
C LEU A 143 -3.10 -17.22 1.15
N SER A 144 -2.51 -16.02 1.20
CA SER A 144 -3.26 -14.77 0.98
C SER A 144 -3.78 -14.64 -0.46
N VAL A 145 -3.03 -15.15 -1.45
CA VAL A 145 -3.45 -15.20 -2.86
C VAL A 145 -4.59 -16.18 -3.05
N GLU A 146 -4.52 -17.36 -2.43
CA GLU A 146 -5.61 -18.33 -2.43
C GLU A 146 -6.89 -17.74 -1.82
N GLU A 147 -6.76 -17.04 -0.69
CA GLU A 147 -7.91 -16.41 -0.02
C GLU A 147 -8.55 -15.32 -0.89
N LEU A 148 -7.75 -14.55 -1.63
CA LEU A 148 -8.26 -13.60 -2.62
C LEU A 148 -9.06 -14.29 -3.72
N LEU A 149 -8.62 -15.45 -4.22
CA LEU A 149 -9.35 -16.20 -5.23
C LEU A 149 -10.69 -16.75 -4.70
N LEU A 150 -10.73 -17.18 -3.44
CA LEU A 150 -11.97 -17.57 -2.75
C LEU A 150 -12.94 -16.38 -2.64
N ILE A 151 -12.45 -15.22 -2.19
CA ILE A 151 -13.23 -13.96 -2.14
C ILE A 151 -13.81 -13.62 -3.51
N ILE A 152 -13.03 -13.76 -4.58
CA ILE A 152 -13.50 -13.50 -5.95
C ILE A 152 -14.63 -14.48 -6.33
N GLY A 153 -14.50 -15.76 -6.01
CA GLY A 153 -15.53 -16.77 -6.26
C GLY A 153 -16.85 -16.45 -5.55
N GLU A 154 -16.77 -16.12 -4.26
CA GLU A 154 -17.94 -15.72 -3.45
C GLU A 154 -18.57 -14.43 -3.95
N ALA A 155 -17.75 -13.42 -4.28
CA ALA A 155 -18.24 -12.14 -4.80
C ALA A 155 -19.00 -12.31 -6.13
N ARG A 156 -18.54 -13.20 -7.01
CA ARG A 156 -19.26 -13.53 -8.25
C ARG A 156 -20.62 -14.16 -7.97
N GLY A 157 -20.70 -15.10 -7.03
CA GLY A 157 -21.95 -15.72 -6.60
C GLY A 157 -22.92 -14.68 -6.04
N HIS A 158 -22.48 -13.90 -5.05
CA HIS A 158 -23.29 -12.85 -4.44
C HIS A 158 -23.77 -11.79 -5.44
N TYR A 159 -22.93 -11.42 -6.42
CA TYR A 159 -23.35 -10.49 -7.47
C TYR A 159 -24.42 -11.10 -8.39
N ALA A 160 -24.29 -12.37 -8.76
CA ALA A 160 -25.30 -13.07 -9.56
C ALA A 160 -26.63 -13.19 -8.79
N ASP A 161 -26.58 -13.56 -7.51
CA ASP A 161 -27.75 -13.63 -6.63
C ASP A 161 -28.42 -12.26 -6.51
N LEU A 162 -27.63 -11.20 -6.29
CA LEU A 162 -28.15 -9.84 -6.18
C LEU A 162 -28.83 -9.37 -7.46
N LEU A 163 -28.27 -9.70 -8.63
CA LEU A 163 -28.92 -9.37 -9.91
C LEU A 163 -30.18 -10.19 -10.15
N HIS A 164 -30.24 -11.43 -9.67
CA HIS A 164 -31.46 -12.22 -9.71
C HIS A 164 -32.53 -11.65 -8.76
N GLU A 165 -32.18 -11.35 -7.52
CA GLU A 165 -33.07 -10.78 -6.51
C GLU A 165 -33.62 -9.41 -6.91
N VAL A 166 -32.78 -8.50 -7.43
CA VAL A 166 -33.19 -7.11 -7.73
C VAL A 166 -33.84 -6.98 -9.11
N PHE A 167 -33.39 -7.75 -10.11
CA PHE A 167 -33.80 -7.58 -11.51
C PHE A 167 -34.42 -8.81 -12.15
N GLY A 168 -34.54 -9.94 -11.43
CA GLY A 168 -34.93 -11.22 -12.02
C GLY A 168 -33.88 -11.81 -12.97
N LEU A 169 -32.69 -11.21 -13.07
CA LEU A 169 -31.67 -11.59 -14.05
C LEU A 169 -30.80 -12.73 -13.52
N ARG A 170 -31.01 -13.94 -14.05
CA ARG A 170 -30.13 -15.08 -13.79
C ARG A 170 -28.85 -14.97 -14.59
N LEU A 171 -27.74 -14.87 -13.88
CA LEU A 171 -26.38 -14.89 -14.44
C LEU A 171 -25.62 -16.08 -13.87
N ASP A 172 -24.86 -16.76 -14.72
CA ASP A 172 -23.88 -17.73 -14.23
C ASP A 172 -22.69 -16.97 -13.62
N PRO A 173 -22.28 -17.27 -12.36
CA PRO A 173 -21.13 -16.64 -11.72
C PRO A 173 -19.85 -16.65 -12.57
N LYS A 174 -19.65 -17.65 -13.44
CA LYS A 174 -18.48 -17.73 -14.35
C LYS A 174 -18.46 -16.62 -15.41
N HIS A 175 -19.60 -16.01 -15.69
CA HIS A 175 -19.78 -14.92 -16.65
C HIS A 175 -19.80 -13.53 -15.98
N VAL A 176 -19.49 -13.47 -14.69
CA VAL A 176 -19.26 -12.22 -13.97
C VAL A 176 -17.79 -11.84 -14.09
N GLY A 177 -17.55 -10.73 -14.80
CA GLY A 177 -16.26 -10.09 -14.90
C GLY A 177 -15.88 -9.45 -13.58
N VAL A 178 -14.60 -9.56 -13.23
CA VAL A 178 -14.04 -9.01 -11.99
C VAL A 178 -12.76 -8.26 -12.34
N SER A 179 -12.60 -7.07 -11.77
CA SER A 179 -11.35 -6.32 -11.83
C SER A 179 -11.02 -5.75 -10.45
N ILE A 180 -9.72 -5.61 -10.14
CA ILE A 180 -9.28 -4.99 -8.90
C ILE A 180 -9.39 -3.47 -9.03
N ALA A 181 -10.19 -2.85 -8.17
CA ALA A 181 -10.28 -1.40 -7.98
C ALA A 181 -9.14 -0.88 -7.10
N MET A 182 -8.78 -1.65 -6.07
CA MET A 182 -7.72 -1.32 -5.13
C MET A 182 -7.15 -2.60 -4.51
N VAL A 183 -5.84 -2.64 -4.29
CA VAL A 183 -5.17 -3.70 -3.53
C VAL A 183 -4.25 -3.09 -2.49
N GLU A 184 -4.25 -3.65 -1.28
CA GLU A 184 -3.36 -3.28 -0.19
C GLU A 184 -2.41 -4.44 0.12
N LEU A 185 -1.11 -4.17 -0.01
CA LEU A 185 -0.02 -5.09 0.28
C LEU A 185 0.60 -4.70 1.62
N ASN A 186 0.96 -5.67 2.47
CA ASN A 186 1.60 -5.37 3.75
C ASN A 186 2.82 -6.26 4.04
N TRP A 187 3.71 -5.75 4.88
CA TRP A 187 4.84 -6.45 5.46
C TRP A 187 4.85 -6.19 6.97
N ASP A 188 4.54 -7.22 7.74
CA ASP A 188 4.57 -7.17 9.20
C ASP A 188 5.89 -7.70 9.74
N ARG A 189 6.48 -7.00 10.72
CA ARG A 189 7.74 -7.38 11.35
C ARG A 189 7.75 -7.11 12.84
N TYR A 190 8.47 -7.97 13.56
CA TYR A 190 8.82 -7.72 14.94
C TYR A 190 9.91 -6.65 15.02
N SER A 191 9.76 -5.68 15.93
CA SER A 191 10.75 -4.64 16.22
C SER A 191 10.60 -4.14 17.65
N ASP A 192 11.68 -4.18 18.42
CA ASP A 192 11.73 -3.60 19.78
C ASP A 192 11.61 -2.07 19.77
N LEU A 193 11.69 -1.44 18.59
CA LEU A 193 11.49 -0.01 18.38
C LEU A 193 10.25 0.30 17.56
N ALA A 194 9.27 -0.61 17.45
CA ALA A 194 8.09 -0.39 16.61
C ALA A 194 7.46 1.00 16.80
N GLN A 195 7.32 1.45 18.06
CA GLN A 195 6.80 2.76 18.45
C GLN A 195 7.70 3.95 18.03
N ALA A 196 9.02 3.82 18.19
CA ALA A 196 9.97 4.88 17.83
C ALA A 196 10.31 4.89 16.33
N ALA A 197 10.11 3.77 15.63
CA ALA A 197 10.53 3.57 14.25
C ALA A 197 9.95 4.62 13.28
N PRO A 198 8.67 5.01 13.33
CA PRO A 198 8.15 6.09 12.49
C PRO A 198 8.95 7.39 12.63
N THR A 199 9.31 7.79 13.85
CA THR A 199 10.12 9.00 14.08
C THR A 199 11.56 8.82 13.62
N LEU A 200 12.17 7.66 13.89
CA LEU A 200 13.56 7.36 13.53
C LEU A 200 13.76 7.17 12.02
N PHE A 201 12.78 6.55 11.35
CA PHE A 201 12.83 6.25 9.92
C PHE A 201 12.44 7.46 9.09
N TRP A 202 11.78 8.49 9.64
CA TRP A 202 11.23 9.61 8.86
C TRP A 202 12.19 10.21 7.82
N PRO A 203 13.44 10.58 8.15
CA PRO A 203 14.32 11.19 7.15
C PRO A 203 14.75 10.19 6.06
N ALA A 204 15.06 8.94 6.44
CA ALA A 204 15.35 7.87 5.49
C ALA A 204 14.14 7.49 4.62
N TRP A 205 12.94 7.55 5.21
CA TRP A 205 11.64 7.32 4.57
C TRP A 205 11.32 8.40 3.55
N ARG A 206 11.50 9.67 3.93
CA ARG A 206 11.38 10.82 3.05
C ARG A 206 12.31 10.68 1.85
N ASP A 207 13.58 10.35 2.08
CA ASP A 207 14.56 10.25 0.99
C ASP A 207 14.24 9.09 0.03
N ALA A 208 13.76 7.95 0.54
CA ALA A 208 13.40 6.79 -0.26
C ALA A 208 12.08 6.94 -1.05
N PHE A 209 11.03 7.49 -0.41
CA PHE A 209 9.67 7.55 -0.96
C PHE A 209 9.25 8.92 -1.49
N TYR A 210 9.81 10.02 -0.97
CA TYR A 210 9.30 11.37 -1.14
C TYR A 210 10.24 12.40 -1.74
N GLY A 211 11.44 12.05 -2.19
CA GLY A 211 12.28 13.05 -2.83
C GLY A 211 11.67 13.75 -4.08
N ALA A 212 10.38 13.64 -4.40
CA ALA A 212 9.69 14.09 -5.61
C ALA A 212 8.45 15.00 -5.40
N SER A 213 8.40 15.90 -4.41
CA SER A 213 7.33 16.91 -4.30
C SER A 213 7.83 18.36 -4.34
N VAL A 214 8.70 18.69 -5.30
CA VAL A 214 8.81 20.08 -5.79
C VAL A 214 8.56 20.08 -7.28
N GLY A 215 7.27 20.13 -7.64
CA GLY A 215 6.82 20.22 -9.02
C GLY A 215 5.41 19.66 -9.18
N ARG A 216 4.42 20.46 -8.77
CA ARG A 216 2.95 20.28 -8.83
C ARG A 216 2.32 20.01 -7.46
N THR A 217 1.83 21.11 -6.87
CA THR A 217 0.60 21.24 -6.07
C THR A 217 0.04 19.96 -5.44
N GLU A 218 0.02 19.93 -4.11
CA GLU A 218 -0.86 19.11 -3.24
C GLU A 218 -0.45 17.66 -2.88
N ALA A 219 0.84 17.32 -2.90
CA ALA A 219 1.31 16.24 -2.03
C ALA A 219 1.34 16.77 -0.58
N THR A 220 0.20 16.74 0.11
CA THR A 220 0.13 17.05 1.54
C THR A 220 0.86 15.95 2.30
N GLU A 221 2.11 16.21 2.70
CA GLU A 221 2.81 15.41 3.70
C GLU A 221 2.01 15.45 5.00
N ARG A 222 1.20 14.42 5.25
CA ARG A 222 0.52 14.25 6.54
C ARG A 222 1.38 13.38 7.43
N ARG A 223 2.07 14.03 8.36
CA ARG A 223 2.49 13.39 9.60
C ARG A 223 1.29 13.40 10.53
N GLU A 224 0.46 12.36 10.46
CA GLU A 224 -0.48 12.08 11.55
C GLU A 224 0.37 11.51 12.70
N MET A 225 0.95 12.42 13.49
CA MET A 225 1.32 12.10 14.86
C MET A 225 0.00 12.04 15.62
N ASP A 226 -0.53 10.83 15.79
CA ASP A 226 -1.58 10.64 16.79
C ASP A 226 -1.08 11.18 18.14
N ALA A 227 -1.98 11.80 18.89
CA ALA A 227 -1.72 12.50 20.15
C ALA A 227 -1.17 11.62 21.29
N SER A 228 -0.81 10.36 21.01
CA SER A 228 -0.10 9.48 21.93
C SER A 228 1.42 9.56 21.67
N PRO A 229 2.25 9.88 22.68
CA PRO A 229 3.69 9.92 22.51
C PRO A 229 4.19 8.53 22.07
N GLY A 230 4.70 8.40 20.85
CA GLY A 230 5.35 7.18 20.36
C GLY A 230 4.55 6.28 19.40
N THR A 231 3.46 6.73 18.77
CA THR A 231 2.74 5.93 17.74
C THR A 231 2.58 6.70 16.43
N GLY A 232 3.70 7.17 15.86
CA GLY A 232 3.65 7.92 14.60
C GLY A 232 3.21 7.04 13.42
N VAL A 233 2.47 7.60 12.47
CA VAL A 233 2.27 7.00 11.15
C VAL A 233 3.07 7.81 10.14
N LEU A 234 3.97 7.15 9.41
CA LEU A 234 4.57 7.73 8.20
C LEU A 234 3.67 7.35 7.04
N SER A 235 3.16 8.32 6.26
CA SER A 235 2.23 8.03 5.16
C SER A 235 2.50 8.91 3.95
N ALA A 236 2.92 8.32 2.83
CA ALA A 236 3.08 9.04 1.57
C ALA A 236 1.82 9.02 0.73
N LEU A 237 1.45 10.19 0.20
CA LEU A 237 0.49 10.31 -0.88
C LEU A 237 1.27 10.35 -2.20
N GLY A 238 1.33 9.22 -2.89
CA GLY A 238 1.79 9.19 -4.27
C GLY A 238 0.78 9.90 -5.19
N VAL A 239 1.30 10.67 -6.15
CA VAL A 239 0.54 11.50 -7.12
C VAL A 239 -0.52 10.71 -7.92
N HIS A 240 -0.46 9.37 -7.92
CA HIS A 240 -1.36 8.49 -8.67
C HIS A 240 -1.96 7.34 -7.83
N GLY A 241 -2.17 7.55 -6.52
CA GLY A 241 -2.91 6.61 -5.68
C GLY A 241 -2.10 5.41 -5.15
N GLY A 242 -0.77 5.51 -5.16
CA GLY A 242 0.10 4.68 -4.34
C GLY A 242 0.24 5.30 -2.94
N ARG A 243 -0.17 4.61 -1.87
CA ARG A 243 -0.06 5.12 -0.50
C ARG A 243 0.79 4.20 0.39
N PRO A 244 2.13 4.33 0.36
CA PRO A 244 2.98 3.60 1.29
C PRO A 244 2.87 4.21 2.70
N LYS A 245 2.76 3.35 3.71
CA LYS A 245 2.75 3.77 5.11
C LYS A 245 3.59 2.85 6.00
N LEU A 246 4.26 3.44 6.99
CA LEU A 246 4.99 2.74 8.03
C LEU A 246 4.48 3.16 9.40
N TYR A 247 4.08 2.19 10.22
CA TYR A 247 3.53 2.48 11.55
C TYR A 247 3.63 1.29 12.48
N ALA A 248 3.61 1.59 13.77
CA ALA A 248 3.50 0.57 14.82
C ALA A 248 2.06 0.03 14.87
N LYS A 249 1.90 -1.29 14.74
CA LYS A 249 0.63 -1.97 15.05
C LYS A 249 0.41 -2.09 16.55
N ASP A 250 1.49 -2.34 17.28
CA ASP A 250 1.56 -2.34 18.73
C ASP A 250 3.00 -2.03 19.20
N HIS A 251 3.28 -2.22 20.49
CA HIS A 251 4.59 -1.99 21.10
C HIS A 251 5.77 -2.76 20.49
N ARG A 252 5.53 -3.85 19.76
CA ARG A 252 6.57 -4.74 19.21
C ARG A 252 6.40 -5.04 17.73
N HIS A 253 5.33 -4.58 17.08
CA HIS A 253 5.06 -4.89 15.69
C HIS A 253 5.06 -3.63 14.81
N LEU A 254 5.89 -3.65 13.78
CA LEU A 254 5.97 -2.63 12.74
C LEU A 254 5.29 -3.16 11.47
N ARG A 255 4.37 -2.38 10.90
CA ARG A 255 3.76 -2.66 9.60
C ARG A 255 4.26 -1.66 8.58
N TYR A 256 4.73 -2.18 7.46
CA TYR A 256 4.74 -1.46 6.20
C TYR A 256 3.51 -1.86 5.38
N GLU A 257 2.73 -0.91 4.88
CA GLU A 257 1.63 -1.18 3.94
C GLU A 257 1.74 -0.29 2.70
N VAL A 258 1.24 -0.80 1.58
CA VAL A 258 1.16 -0.08 0.31
C VAL A 258 -0.21 -0.30 -0.28
N GLN A 259 -0.94 0.80 -0.43
CA GLN A 259 -2.20 0.80 -1.16
C GLN A 259 -1.95 1.14 -2.64
N LEU A 260 -2.53 0.38 -3.56
CA LEU A 260 -2.47 0.61 -5.00
C LEU A 260 -3.87 0.60 -5.61
N THR A 261 -4.21 1.65 -6.35
CA THR A 261 -5.41 1.64 -7.19
C THR A 261 -5.21 0.71 -8.40
N GLY A 262 -6.30 0.17 -8.94
CA GLY A 262 -6.28 -0.66 -10.15
C GLY A 262 -5.71 0.07 -11.36
N ALA A 263 -5.94 1.39 -11.47
CA ALA A 263 -5.35 2.22 -12.52
C ALA A 263 -3.82 2.30 -12.39
N ARG A 264 -3.31 2.51 -11.17
CA ARG A 264 -1.86 2.55 -10.93
C ARG A 264 -1.20 1.19 -11.11
N ALA A 265 -1.85 0.13 -10.63
CA ALA A 265 -1.37 -1.23 -10.84
C ALA A 265 -1.27 -1.55 -12.35
N LYS A 266 -2.27 -1.16 -13.13
CA LYS A 266 -2.25 -1.31 -14.59
C LYS A 266 -1.13 -0.52 -15.27
N GLU A 267 -0.86 0.70 -14.81
CA GLU A 267 0.25 1.51 -15.31
C GLU A 267 1.61 0.84 -15.03
N LEU A 268 1.78 0.28 -13.83
CA LEU A 268 3.02 -0.39 -13.42
C LEU A 268 3.24 -1.74 -14.13
N LEU A 269 2.18 -2.50 -14.36
CA LEU A 269 2.25 -3.82 -15.01
C LEU A 269 2.19 -3.73 -16.55
N GLY A 270 1.63 -2.65 -17.11
CA GLY A 270 1.27 -2.55 -18.53
C GLY A 270 -0.03 -3.29 -18.91
N HIS A 271 -0.65 -4.02 -17.97
CA HIS A 271 -1.92 -4.72 -18.13
C HIS A 271 -2.71 -4.75 -16.82
N ALA A 272 -4.00 -5.14 -16.87
CA ALA A 272 -4.77 -5.33 -15.65
C ALA A 272 -4.26 -6.55 -14.86
N ILE A 273 -4.39 -6.53 -13.53
CA ILE A 273 -3.99 -7.66 -12.67
C ILE A 273 -4.73 -8.93 -13.11
N ARG A 274 -3.99 -10.00 -13.36
CA ARG A 274 -4.49 -11.27 -13.87
C ARG A 274 -5.10 -12.07 -12.72
N LEU A 275 -6.42 -12.27 -12.78
CA LEU A 275 -7.21 -13.01 -11.78
C LEU A 275 -7.52 -14.46 -12.21
N GLY A 276 -6.95 -14.93 -13.32
CA GLY A 276 -7.29 -16.20 -13.94
C GLY A 276 -6.66 -17.42 -13.27
N SER A 277 -5.52 -17.27 -12.59
CA SER A 277 -4.82 -18.34 -11.88
C SER A 277 -3.97 -17.78 -10.74
N ALA A 278 -3.73 -18.59 -9.70
CA ALA A 278 -2.88 -18.20 -8.59
C ALA A 278 -1.45 -17.84 -9.01
N PRO A 279 -0.77 -18.61 -9.90
CA PRO A 279 0.59 -18.26 -10.31
C PRO A 279 0.69 -16.91 -11.02
N ALA A 280 -0.25 -16.59 -11.92
CA ALA A 280 -0.26 -15.32 -12.63
C ALA A 280 -0.55 -14.14 -11.69
N LEU A 281 -1.43 -14.35 -10.71
CA LEU A 281 -1.74 -13.36 -9.69
C LEU A 281 -0.54 -13.10 -8.76
N THR A 282 0.15 -14.16 -8.33
CA THR A 282 1.40 -14.05 -7.56
C THR A 282 2.45 -13.25 -8.33
N GLU A 283 2.72 -13.60 -9.59
CA GLU A 283 3.70 -12.88 -10.43
C GLU A 283 3.36 -11.38 -10.54
N ASP A 284 2.09 -11.06 -10.77
CA ASP A 284 1.64 -9.66 -10.86
C ASP A 284 1.81 -8.92 -9.53
N LEU A 285 1.45 -9.55 -8.41
CA LEU A 285 1.57 -8.93 -7.09
C LEU A 285 3.03 -8.75 -6.67
N GLU A 286 3.91 -9.70 -6.95
CA GLU A 286 5.35 -9.59 -6.69
C GLU A 286 5.97 -8.44 -7.50
N ARG A 287 5.59 -8.30 -8.79
CA ARG A 287 6.02 -7.17 -9.62
C ARG A 287 5.54 -5.82 -9.09
N LEU A 288 4.31 -5.77 -8.56
CA LEU A 288 3.79 -4.56 -7.93
C LEU A 288 4.48 -4.26 -6.60
N ALA A 289 4.81 -5.29 -5.82
CA ALA A 289 5.45 -5.19 -4.52
C ALA A 289 6.93 -4.76 -4.62
N GLY A 290 7.65 -5.26 -5.63
CA GLY A 290 9.09 -5.09 -5.82
C GLY A 290 9.58 -3.66 -5.65
N PRO A 291 9.10 -2.68 -6.45
CA PRO A 291 9.56 -1.30 -6.35
C PRO A 291 9.35 -0.67 -4.97
N PHE A 292 8.26 -1.00 -4.29
CA PHE A 292 7.98 -0.48 -2.95
C PHE A 292 8.86 -1.13 -1.88
N TYR A 293 9.10 -2.44 -2.01
CA TYR A 293 10.01 -3.15 -1.13
C TYR A 293 11.45 -2.65 -1.31
N GLU A 294 11.91 -2.40 -2.54
CA GLU A 294 13.21 -1.80 -2.81
C GLU A 294 13.37 -0.44 -2.12
N LYS A 295 12.32 0.41 -2.14
CA LYS A 295 12.33 1.68 -1.40
C LYS A 295 12.35 1.49 0.11
N LEU A 296 11.63 0.52 0.64
CA LEU A 296 11.70 0.16 2.05
C LEU A 296 13.12 -0.29 2.44
N MET A 297 13.75 -1.13 1.61
CA MET A 297 15.13 -1.58 1.81
C MET A 297 16.13 -0.43 1.69
N GLN A 298 15.91 0.53 0.78
CA GLN A 298 16.71 1.75 0.67
C GLN A 298 16.59 2.60 1.95
N ALA A 299 15.38 2.80 2.48
CA ALA A 299 15.18 3.53 3.74
C ALA A 299 15.88 2.83 4.91
N GLN A 300 15.79 1.50 5.00
CA GLN A 300 16.51 0.72 6.01
C GLN A 300 18.03 0.87 5.83
N GLY A 301 18.55 0.76 4.61
CA GLY A 301 19.97 0.92 4.28
C GLY A 301 20.53 2.30 4.67
N ASN A 302 19.75 3.36 4.42
CA ASN A 302 20.11 4.73 4.81
C ASN A 302 20.24 4.85 6.33
N LEU A 303 19.38 4.17 7.09
CA LEU A 303 19.40 4.17 8.56
C LEU A 303 20.54 3.31 9.14
N THR A 304 20.83 2.16 8.53
CA THR A 304 21.85 1.21 9.00
C THR A 304 23.26 1.54 8.58
N CYS A 305 23.45 2.43 7.60
CA CYS A 305 24.74 2.71 6.99
C CYS A 305 25.79 3.03 8.07
N ARG A 306 26.90 2.27 8.16
CA ARG A 306 27.92 2.51 9.19
C ARG A 306 28.81 3.72 8.90
N THR A 307 28.76 4.21 7.68
CA THR A 307 29.66 5.25 7.18
C THR A 307 29.03 6.63 7.39
N MET A 308 29.79 7.51 8.02
CA MET A 308 29.51 8.94 8.12
C MET A 308 30.54 9.69 7.28
N LEU A 309 30.09 10.65 6.49
CA LEU A 309 30.97 11.51 5.73
C LEU A 309 31.51 12.61 6.65
N LYS A 310 32.82 12.81 6.63
CA LYS A 310 33.46 13.93 7.34
C LYS A 310 33.06 15.25 6.68
N LEU A 311 33.06 16.33 7.45
CA LEU A 311 32.81 17.67 6.89
C LEU A 311 33.80 18.00 5.76
N SER A 312 35.08 17.64 5.92
CA SER A 312 36.10 17.82 4.88
C SER A 312 35.79 17.03 3.60
N GLU A 313 35.20 15.85 3.72
CA GLU A 313 34.76 15.02 2.60
C GLU A 313 33.56 15.66 1.88
N LEU A 314 32.58 16.18 2.63
CA LEU A 314 31.45 16.93 2.06
C LEU A 314 31.93 18.16 1.29
N LEU A 315 32.77 18.99 1.93
CA LEU A 315 33.31 20.21 1.33
C LEU A 315 34.16 19.92 0.09
N GLY A 316 35.03 18.91 0.15
CA GLY A 316 35.90 18.51 -0.98
C GLY A 316 35.18 17.75 -2.09
N GLY A 317 34.12 17.00 -1.78
CA GLY A 317 33.39 16.18 -2.74
C GLY A 317 32.34 16.97 -3.53
N PHE A 318 31.59 17.85 -2.86
CA PHE A 318 30.61 18.69 -3.53
C PHE A 318 31.26 19.92 -4.18
N GLY A 319 32.18 20.61 -3.49
CA GLY A 319 32.77 21.86 -3.98
C GLY A 319 31.71 22.89 -4.39
N LYS A 320 32.11 23.92 -5.17
CA LYS A 320 31.17 24.97 -5.61
C LYS A 320 30.04 24.45 -6.52
N ALA A 321 30.35 23.50 -7.41
CA ALA A 321 29.39 22.96 -8.37
C ALA A 321 28.41 21.96 -7.75
N GLY A 322 28.74 21.34 -6.61
CA GLY A 322 27.88 20.41 -5.90
C GLY A 322 27.06 21.05 -4.79
N LEU A 323 27.35 22.29 -4.37
CA LEU A 323 26.56 23.02 -3.37
C LEU A 323 25.04 23.00 -3.64
N PRO A 324 24.55 23.22 -4.87
CA PRO A 324 23.11 23.11 -5.15
C PRO A 324 22.56 21.69 -4.94
N VAL A 325 23.38 20.67 -5.18
CA VAL A 325 23.02 19.26 -4.95
C VAL A 325 22.92 18.98 -3.45
N LEU A 326 23.91 19.43 -2.67
CA LEU A 326 23.91 19.28 -1.22
C LEU A 326 22.73 20.00 -0.57
N LYS A 327 22.46 21.26 -0.97
CA LYS A 327 21.31 22.04 -0.49
C LYS A 327 19.98 21.36 -0.81
N ALA A 328 19.84 20.78 -2.01
CA ALA A 328 18.64 20.03 -2.37
C ALA A 328 18.44 18.82 -1.43
N PHE A 329 19.50 18.09 -1.09
CA PHE A 329 19.40 16.95 -0.19
C PHE A 329 19.18 17.34 1.27
N GLU A 330 19.80 18.43 1.75
CA GLU A 330 19.52 19.00 3.08
C GLU A 330 18.05 19.36 3.24
N SER A 331 17.44 19.95 2.20
CA SER A 331 16.00 20.26 2.19
C SER A 331 15.11 19.03 1.99
N GLY A 332 15.67 17.84 1.76
CA GLY A 332 14.92 16.61 1.50
C GLY A 332 14.41 16.42 0.08
N SER A 333 14.93 17.18 -0.88
CA SER A 333 14.52 17.17 -2.30
C SER A 333 15.44 16.31 -3.16
N LYS A 334 14.93 15.69 -4.24
CA LYS A 334 15.79 15.15 -5.32
C LYS A 334 16.50 16.29 -6.04
N PHE A 335 17.68 15.98 -6.58
CA PHE A 335 18.36 16.88 -7.49
C PHE A 335 18.05 16.49 -8.94
N PHE A 336 17.35 17.35 -9.68
CA PHE A 336 17.13 17.17 -11.12
C PHE A 336 18.27 17.78 -11.92
N ASN A 337 18.94 16.96 -12.74
CA ASN A 337 19.95 17.44 -13.67
C ASN A 337 19.40 17.51 -15.09
N ALA A 338 19.02 18.71 -15.53
CA ALA A 338 18.52 19.00 -16.88
C ALA A 338 19.59 18.94 -18.00
N GLY A 339 20.66 18.16 -17.83
CA GLY A 339 21.73 18.01 -18.83
C GLY A 339 22.83 19.08 -18.77
N GLY A 340 23.08 19.70 -17.61
CA GLY A 340 23.94 20.88 -17.49
C GLY A 340 25.28 20.72 -16.74
N ARG A 341 25.71 21.83 -16.11
CA ARG A 341 27.00 22.07 -15.42
C ARG A 341 27.32 21.09 -14.27
N HIS A 342 26.34 20.33 -13.80
CA HIS A 342 26.47 19.43 -12.65
C HIS A 342 26.79 17.98 -13.04
N ARG A 343 26.76 17.62 -14.34
CA ARG A 343 26.95 16.23 -14.81
C ARG A 343 28.25 15.59 -14.32
N LYS A 344 29.39 16.29 -14.43
CA LYS A 344 30.70 15.80 -13.95
C LYS A 344 30.74 15.66 -12.43
N ALA A 345 30.12 16.59 -11.69
CA ALA A 345 30.05 16.53 -10.24
C ALA A 345 29.20 15.33 -9.78
N LEU A 346 28.02 15.15 -10.37
CA LEU A 346 27.12 14.03 -10.07
C LEU A 346 27.75 12.68 -10.42
N ALA A 347 28.40 12.53 -11.59
CA ALA A 347 29.10 11.30 -11.96
C ALA A 347 30.17 10.92 -10.92
N ARG A 348 30.93 11.89 -10.43
CA ARG A 348 31.93 11.68 -9.37
C ARG A 348 31.28 11.33 -8.02
N LEU A 349 30.21 12.00 -7.64
CA LEU A 349 29.49 11.70 -6.39
C LEU A 349 28.82 10.32 -6.44
N THR A 350 28.35 9.90 -7.61
CA THR A 350 27.80 8.57 -7.86
C THR A 350 28.89 7.50 -7.85
N ALA A 351 30.06 7.75 -8.46
CA ALA A 351 31.20 6.83 -8.36
C ALA A 351 31.68 6.61 -6.91
N ARG A 352 31.46 7.60 -6.03
CA ARG A 352 31.74 7.50 -4.58
C ARG A 352 30.61 6.85 -3.78
N GLY A 353 29.48 6.51 -4.41
CA GLY A 353 28.28 5.99 -3.74
C GLY A 353 27.56 7.03 -2.86
N TRP A 354 27.91 8.32 -2.95
CA TRP A 354 27.30 9.38 -2.14
C TRP A 354 25.98 9.84 -2.71
N VAL A 355 25.75 9.62 -4.00
CA VAL A 355 24.54 10.02 -4.71
C VAL A 355 24.12 8.90 -5.66
N GLN A 356 22.85 8.52 -5.64
CA GLN A 356 22.30 7.50 -6.52
C GLN A 356 21.44 8.14 -7.60
N HIS A 357 21.55 7.63 -8.83
CA HIS A 357 20.65 8.01 -9.91
C HIS A 357 19.39 7.16 -9.83
N GLU A 358 18.22 7.79 -9.81
CA GLU A 358 16.95 7.08 -9.61
C GLU A 358 16.20 6.90 -10.93
N SER A 359 15.89 7.99 -11.64
CA SER A 359 15.25 7.95 -12.96
C SER A 359 15.22 9.34 -13.61
N ARG A 360 15.11 9.43 -14.94
CA ARG A 360 14.87 10.68 -15.70
C ARG A 360 15.76 11.86 -15.28
N GLY A 361 17.03 11.65 -14.94
CA GLY A 361 17.95 12.71 -14.52
C GLY A 361 17.80 13.18 -13.07
N PHE A 362 16.96 12.52 -12.27
CA PHE A 362 16.85 12.72 -10.83
C PHE A 362 17.89 11.91 -10.06
N TYR A 363 18.45 12.56 -9.05
CA TYR A 363 19.44 12.01 -8.14
C TYR A 363 18.94 12.13 -6.70
N VAL A 364 19.25 11.12 -5.88
CA VAL A 364 18.94 11.03 -4.43
C VAL A 364 20.24 10.83 -3.64
N PRO A 365 20.28 11.18 -2.34
CA PRO A 365 21.44 10.87 -1.51
C PRO A 365 21.64 9.35 -1.39
N GLY A 366 22.89 8.91 -1.47
CA GLY A 366 23.26 7.54 -1.12
C GLY A 366 23.31 7.34 0.41
N PRO A 367 23.42 6.09 0.91
CA PRO A 367 23.25 5.79 2.33
C PRO A 367 24.15 6.57 3.29
N ALA A 368 25.44 6.70 2.96
CA ALA A 368 26.40 7.43 3.80
C ALA A 368 26.08 8.93 3.87
N LEU A 369 25.67 9.52 2.74
CA LEU A 369 25.28 10.93 2.67
C LEU A 369 23.95 11.16 3.39
N ALA A 370 22.95 10.33 3.15
CA ALA A 370 21.64 10.41 3.80
C ALA A 370 21.77 10.34 5.33
N ARG A 371 22.58 9.40 5.84
CA ARG A 371 22.87 9.31 7.28
C ARG A 371 23.59 10.55 7.81
N THR A 372 24.55 11.07 7.06
CA THR A 372 25.32 12.27 7.45
C THR A 372 24.41 13.48 7.58
N LEU A 373 23.56 13.71 6.58
CA LEU A 373 22.57 14.79 6.59
C LEU A 373 21.54 14.60 7.70
N HIS A 374 21.08 13.37 7.91
CA HIS A 374 20.13 13.04 8.98
C HIS A 374 20.66 13.41 10.37
N LEU A 375 21.88 12.95 10.71
CA LEU A 375 22.48 13.24 12.01
C LEU A 375 22.81 14.73 12.16
N ALA A 376 23.25 15.40 11.09
CA ALA A 376 23.45 16.85 11.11
C ALA A 376 22.15 17.59 11.44
N SER A 377 21.03 17.27 10.78
CA SER A 377 19.71 17.86 11.07
C SER A 377 19.13 17.44 12.43
N TYR A 378 19.52 16.29 12.97
CA TYR A 378 19.13 15.87 14.32
C TYR A 378 19.87 16.71 15.37
N PHE A 379 21.20 16.82 15.24
CA PHE A 379 21.99 17.63 16.16
C PHE A 379 21.61 19.12 16.08
N ASP A 380 21.36 19.67 14.90
CA ASP A 380 20.93 21.07 14.76
C ASP A 380 19.60 21.36 15.48
N ARG A 381 18.64 20.42 15.39
CA ARG A 381 17.34 20.54 16.07
C ARG A 381 17.42 20.39 17.59
N HIS A 382 18.36 19.58 18.08
CA HIS A 382 18.50 19.29 19.52
C HIS A 382 19.67 20.02 20.18
N ALA A 383 20.45 20.82 19.44
CA ALA A 383 21.54 21.64 19.97
C ALA A 383 21.05 22.71 20.95
N GLY A 384 19.76 23.09 20.87
CA GLY A 384 19.11 24.00 21.81
C GLY A 384 18.39 23.33 22.99
N GLU A 385 18.36 21.99 23.05
CA GLU A 385 17.67 21.21 24.09
C GLU A 385 18.65 20.47 25.04
N ALA A 386 19.95 20.73 24.91
CA ALA A 386 20.93 20.24 25.87
C ALA A 386 20.75 20.97 27.22
N PRO A 387 20.74 20.26 28.37
CA PRO A 387 20.61 20.88 29.68
C PRO A 387 21.78 21.81 30.03
#